data_AF-A0A1R3UQ21-F1
#
_entry.id   AF-A0A1R3UQ21-F1
#
_cell.length_a   1.000
_cell.length_b   1.000
_cell.length_c   1.000
_cell.angle_alpha   90.00
_cell.angle_beta   90.00
_cell.angle_gamma   90.00
#
_symmetry.space_group_name_H-M   'P 1'
#
loop_
_entity.id
_entity.type
_entity.pdbx_description
1 polymer ?
#
loop_
_entity_poly.entity_id
_entity_poly.type
_entity_poly.pdbx_seq_one_letter_code
_entity_poly.pdbx_strand_id
1 'polypeptide(L)'
;MREALTNLRLLRNFIVEHLTEQLDAYDQVIRLLAEEPGERAQGHTLACSAPLSSVAPMLVNARRLLRVALSPGPMAVPRFGVAVTAFSIPEPPFGVPGSFLRPRRLLFFMSSTQRTRVRETGRRPDPWVIGISGGLLVLFVVFALTRPTIVNTAVDAAFAWSTRWFGAYWQVLLLATLVVATILAFSRYGRVRMGGPVTPEFGWFRWVAMVLTTLLAAGGVFWAAAEPLAHYVDPPPQYADVSGGLDGAAIALAQTFTHWGFVGWAIGGSLATLVMMRGVEKGLPLRPRTLLWPLLGEKVRTHWLGTVADISCVLAVVAGTVGPIGFLGLQMSYIGTEMFGLDSGYGTQVALIGGLTLIATVSVLSGVDRGIQLLSRINVWAALVLIVSIVGLASLPYVIDLFLQASAVHVREFVPMSLYRGDDAWLGYWTLFFFGWFIGFGPLMAIFIARVSKGRTIREIYVGATVLPSVVTMVWFTALGGTGLWLEQRDPGVISGPYTEHGLAAAALSIVQALPFSSVLAVIMIVVTLIFFAATLDAMSYAVSASSMREGEPHAVVRAFWCVGMGATAVVLLTVGDNGVQALQSVIVVTAVPAGLVLLPPLWGAPRLAREMAVEQGIVTSIEPRRVEEPEREPVG
;
A
#
# COMPACT_ATOMS: atom_id res chain seq x y z
N MET A 1 -18.42 -0.66 27.08
CA MET A 1 -19.27 -0.78 25.86
C MET A 1 -20.33 0.31 25.78
N ARG A 2 -21.17 0.53 26.81
CA ARG A 2 -22.12 1.67 26.82
C ARG A 2 -21.39 3.01 26.74
N GLU A 3 -20.34 3.21 27.53
CA GLU A 3 -19.51 4.43 27.46
C GLU A 3 -18.83 4.64 26.09
N ALA A 4 -18.28 3.59 25.47
CA ALA A 4 -17.69 3.70 24.13
C ALA A 4 -18.73 4.06 23.06
N LEU A 5 -19.96 3.53 23.16
CA LEU A 5 -21.08 3.90 22.30
C LEU A 5 -21.58 5.32 22.59
N THR A 6 -21.53 5.77 23.84
CA THR A 6 -21.83 7.15 24.24
C THR A 6 -20.78 8.11 23.66
N ASN A 7 -19.49 7.78 23.76
CA ASN A 7 -18.40 8.58 23.21
C ASN A 7 -18.46 8.65 21.68
N LEU A 8 -18.80 7.56 20.98
CA LEU A 8 -19.04 7.58 19.53
C LEU A 8 -20.27 8.40 19.13
N ARG A 9 -21.32 8.41 19.96
CA ARG A 9 -22.50 9.27 19.73
C ARG A 9 -22.19 10.75 19.98
N LEU A 10 -21.39 11.05 21.00
CA LEU A 10 -20.91 12.41 21.30
C LEU A 10 -20.00 12.90 20.18
N LEU A 11 -19.04 12.08 19.71
CA LEU A 11 -18.18 12.40 18.58
C LEU A 11 -18.99 12.62 17.30
N ARG A 12 -19.98 11.76 17.01
CA ARG A 12 -20.89 11.95 15.87
C ARG A 12 -21.66 13.27 15.98
N ASN A 13 -22.24 13.56 17.14
CA ASN A 13 -23.03 14.78 17.34
C ASN A 13 -22.15 16.03 17.23
N PHE A 14 -20.94 15.99 17.81
CA PHE A 14 -19.93 17.05 17.69
C PHE A 14 -19.53 17.30 16.23
N ILE A 15 -19.24 16.24 15.47
CA ILE A 15 -18.93 16.33 14.04
C ILE A 15 -20.10 16.92 13.25
N VAL A 16 -21.34 16.52 13.56
CA VAL A 16 -22.55 17.00 12.86
C VAL A 16 -22.81 18.47 13.17
N GLU A 17 -22.72 18.87 14.43
CA GLU A 17 -22.97 20.23 14.88
C GLU A 17 -21.93 21.18 14.27
N HIS A 18 -20.64 20.81 14.33
CA HIS A 18 -19.55 21.62 13.78
C HIS A 18 -19.57 21.69 12.24
N LEU A 19 -19.91 20.59 11.54
CA LEU A 19 -20.08 20.62 10.08
C LEU A 19 -21.29 21.46 9.66
N THR A 20 -22.36 21.48 10.45
CA THR A 20 -23.57 22.27 10.13
C THR A 20 -23.30 23.76 10.33
N GLU A 21 -22.66 24.13 11.44
CA GLU A 21 -22.28 25.51 11.75
C GLU A 21 -21.32 26.08 10.70
N GLN A 22 -20.36 25.28 10.24
CA GLN A 22 -19.44 25.66 9.15
C GLN A 22 -20.18 25.81 7.81
N LEU A 23 -21.09 24.88 7.47
CA LEU A 23 -21.90 24.97 6.25
C LEU A 23 -22.80 26.21 6.22
N ASP A 24 -23.35 26.60 7.37
CA ASP A 24 -24.18 27.82 7.48
C ASP A 24 -23.32 29.09 7.36
N ALA A 25 -22.10 29.10 7.91
CA ALA A 25 -21.13 30.18 7.70
C ALA A 25 -20.72 30.30 6.21
N TYR A 26 -20.55 29.18 5.51
CA TYR A 26 -20.28 29.17 4.07
C TYR A 26 -21.49 29.63 3.24
N ASP A 27 -22.73 29.25 3.60
CA ASP A 27 -23.95 29.75 2.95
C ASP A 27 -24.06 31.29 3.11
N GLN A 28 -23.58 31.85 4.23
CA GLN A 28 -23.53 33.29 4.46
C GLN A 28 -22.48 33.98 3.58
N VAL A 29 -21.28 33.42 3.45
CA VAL A 29 -20.23 33.93 2.56
C VAL A 29 -20.65 33.86 1.09
N ILE A 30 -21.27 32.77 0.66
CA ILE A 30 -21.77 32.61 -0.71
C ILE A 30 -22.89 33.62 -1.03
N ARG A 31 -23.78 33.91 -0.07
CA ARG A 31 -24.81 34.95 -0.23
C ARG A 31 -24.21 36.34 -0.33
N LEU A 32 -23.23 36.66 0.52
CA LEU A 32 -22.53 37.94 0.47
C LEU A 32 -21.76 38.14 -0.85
N LEU A 33 -21.14 37.08 -1.37
CA LEU A 33 -20.48 37.10 -2.68
C LEU A 33 -21.45 37.14 -3.88
N ALA A 34 -22.71 36.73 -3.68
CA ALA A 34 -23.76 36.80 -4.70
C ALA A 34 -24.52 38.15 -4.70
N GLU A 35 -24.40 38.95 -3.64
CA GLU A 35 -25.10 40.23 -3.45
C GLU A 35 -24.30 41.46 -3.89
N GLU A 36 -23.01 41.37 -4.23
CA GLU A 36 -22.28 42.52 -4.78
C GLU A 36 -22.65 42.80 -6.25
N PRO A 37 -23.34 43.91 -6.57
CA PRO A 37 -23.47 44.39 -7.94
C PRO A 37 -22.15 45.08 -8.31
N GLY A 38 -21.57 44.71 -9.44
CA GLY A 38 -20.25 45.15 -9.86
C GLY A 38 -20.04 46.67 -9.84
N GLU A 39 -19.24 47.15 -8.88
CA GLU A 39 -18.43 48.36 -8.99
C GLU A 39 -17.50 48.47 -7.77
N ARG A 40 -16.33 47.79 -7.85
CA ARG A 40 -15.06 48.14 -7.15
C ARG A 40 -13.96 47.15 -7.52
N ALA A 41 -13.57 47.17 -8.79
CA ALA A 41 -12.31 46.58 -9.23
C ALA A 41 -11.24 47.68 -9.31
N GLN A 42 -10.69 48.07 -8.16
CA GLN A 42 -9.37 48.73 -8.09
C GLN A 42 -8.84 48.64 -6.66
N GLY A 43 -7.84 47.76 -6.47
CA GLY A 43 -7.07 47.63 -5.24
C GLY A 43 -7.57 46.52 -4.31
N HIS A 44 -7.32 45.26 -4.66
CA HIS A 44 -6.84 44.17 -3.78
C HIS A 44 -6.92 42.84 -4.54
N THR A 45 -5.77 42.22 -4.74
CA THR A 45 -5.56 40.98 -5.50
C THR A 45 -6.08 39.78 -4.71
N LEU A 46 -7.28 39.29 -5.03
CA LEU A 46 -7.74 37.95 -4.68
C LEU A 46 -8.05 37.19 -5.97
N ALA A 47 -7.21 36.19 -6.25
CA ALA A 47 -7.27 35.35 -7.44
C ALA A 47 -8.30 34.23 -7.25
N CYS A 48 -9.41 34.28 -7.99
CA CYS A 48 -10.24 33.11 -8.25
C CYS A 48 -10.89 33.28 -9.64
N SER A 49 -10.47 32.48 -10.62
CA SER A 49 -10.98 32.50 -12.00
C SER A 49 -11.81 31.26 -12.34
N ALA A 50 -12.43 30.61 -11.34
CA ALA A 50 -13.47 29.62 -11.59
C ALA A 50 -14.84 30.33 -11.55
N PRO A 51 -15.64 30.30 -12.63
CA PRO A 51 -16.97 30.92 -12.61
C PRO A 51 -17.89 30.19 -11.61
N LEU A 52 -18.60 30.93 -10.76
CA LEU A 52 -19.55 30.42 -9.75
C LEU A 52 -20.53 29.35 -10.28
N SER A 53 -20.81 29.35 -11.58
CA SER A 53 -21.65 28.38 -12.27
C SER A 53 -21.08 26.94 -12.29
N SER A 54 -19.78 26.74 -12.13
CA SER A 54 -19.15 25.40 -12.08
C SER A 54 -19.10 24.79 -10.68
N VAL A 55 -19.15 25.62 -9.64
CA VAL A 55 -19.02 25.20 -8.23
C VAL A 55 -20.38 24.91 -7.58
N ALA A 56 -21.43 25.65 -7.96
CA ALA A 56 -22.78 25.50 -7.38
C ALA A 56 -23.39 24.08 -7.51
N PRO A 57 -23.27 23.34 -8.64
CA PRO A 57 -23.82 22.00 -8.75
C PRO A 57 -23.10 20.97 -7.86
N MET A 58 -21.79 21.13 -7.65
CA MET A 58 -20.99 20.26 -6.78
C MET A 58 -21.36 20.45 -5.31
N LEU A 59 -21.58 21.70 -4.86
CA LEU A 59 -22.01 22.02 -3.50
C LEU A 59 -23.42 21.49 -3.20
N VAL A 60 -24.35 21.58 -4.16
CA VAL A 60 -25.71 21.02 -4.00
C VAL A 60 -25.68 19.50 -3.87
N ASN A 61 -24.80 18.83 -4.61
CA ASN A 61 -24.62 17.37 -4.54
C ASN A 61 -23.91 16.93 -3.25
N ALA A 62 -22.88 17.65 -2.80
CA ALA A 62 -22.23 17.42 -1.52
C ALA A 62 -23.23 17.59 -0.35
N ARG A 63 -24.06 18.64 -0.38
CA ARG A 63 -25.13 18.89 0.60
C ARG A 63 -26.16 17.76 0.65
N ARG A 64 -26.58 17.23 -0.51
CA ARG A 64 -27.51 16.08 -0.58
C ARG A 64 -26.89 14.81 -0.03
N LEU A 65 -25.62 14.54 -0.34
CA LEU A 65 -24.89 13.37 0.17
C LEU A 65 -24.68 13.45 1.69
N LEU A 66 -24.31 14.63 2.21
CA LEU A 66 -24.19 14.86 3.65
C LEU A 66 -25.54 14.71 4.37
N ARG A 67 -26.64 15.28 3.86
CA ARG A 67 -27.98 15.08 4.49
C ARG A 67 -28.43 13.61 4.52
N VAL A 68 -28.13 12.85 3.47
CA VAL A 68 -28.45 11.42 3.41
C VAL A 68 -27.58 10.62 4.39
N ALA A 69 -26.29 10.95 4.49
CA ALA A 69 -25.37 10.32 5.43
C ALA A 69 -25.70 10.62 6.91
N LEU A 70 -26.36 11.76 7.17
CA LEU A 70 -26.65 12.26 8.52
C LEU A 70 -28.10 12.00 9.01
N SER A 71 -29.00 11.44 8.18
CA SER A 71 -30.39 11.19 8.59
C SER A 71 -30.52 10.01 9.57
N PRO A 72 -31.26 10.15 10.70
CA PRO A 72 -31.50 9.06 11.63
C PRO A 72 -32.68 8.20 11.16
N GLY A 73 -32.41 7.16 10.37
CA GLY A 73 -33.41 6.16 9.98
C GLY A 73 -32.81 5.00 9.16
N PRO A 74 -33.48 3.84 9.09
CA PRO A 74 -33.04 2.74 8.21
C PRO A 74 -33.15 3.18 6.74
N MET A 75 -32.03 3.15 6.02
CA MET A 75 -31.94 3.60 4.62
C MET A 75 -32.93 2.87 3.69
N ALA A 76 -33.96 3.59 3.24
CA ALA A 76 -34.72 3.24 2.04
C ALA A 76 -34.02 3.84 0.81
N VAL A 77 -33.67 2.99 -0.16
CA VAL A 77 -33.03 3.40 -1.42
C VAL A 77 -34.07 4.08 -2.33
N PRO A 78 -33.95 5.39 -2.67
CA PRO A 78 -34.84 5.99 -3.65
C PRO A 78 -34.36 5.63 -5.08
N ARG A 79 -35.31 5.33 -5.97
CA ARG A 79 -35.06 5.24 -7.42
C ARG A 79 -35.04 6.67 -7.98
N PHE A 80 -33.93 7.09 -8.58
CA PHE A 80 -33.89 8.30 -9.40
C PHE A 80 -33.45 7.95 -10.82
N GLY A 81 -34.30 8.28 -11.78
CA GLY A 81 -33.95 8.34 -13.20
C GLY A 81 -33.35 9.72 -13.48
N VAL A 82 -32.16 9.73 -14.07
CA VAL A 82 -31.55 10.93 -14.64
C VAL A 82 -31.64 10.77 -16.15
N ALA A 83 -32.38 11.67 -16.80
CA ALA A 83 -32.36 11.80 -18.25
C ALA A 83 -31.01 12.39 -18.66
N VAL A 84 -30.18 11.58 -19.31
CA VAL A 84 -28.96 12.03 -20.00
C VAL A 84 -29.38 12.34 -21.43
N THR A 85 -29.40 13.61 -21.80
CA THR A 85 -29.47 14.04 -23.20
C THR A 85 -28.18 13.62 -23.90
N ALA A 86 -28.34 12.84 -24.97
CA ALA A 86 -27.27 12.17 -25.69
C ALA A 86 -26.43 13.16 -26.52
N PHE A 87 -25.11 13.12 -26.32
CA PHE A 87 -24.14 13.45 -27.36
C PHE A 87 -23.78 12.15 -28.08
N SER A 88 -24.12 12.06 -29.36
CA SER A 88 -23.87 10.89 -30.21
C SER A 88 -22.37 10.72 -30.48
N ILE A 89 -21.79 9.65 -29.94
CA ILE A 89 -20.49 9.12 -30.35
C ILE A 89 -20.77 7.85 -31.16
N PRO A 90 -20.23 7.68 -32.39
CA PRO A 90 -20.44 6.47 -33.17
C PRO A 90 -19.75 5.26 -32.51
N GLU A 91 -20.46 4.14 -32.40
CA GLU A 91 -19.97 2.89 -31.80
C GLU A 91 -18.78 2.29 -32.59
N PRO A 92 -17.78 1.70 -31.91
CA PRO A 92 -16.83 0.79 -32.55
C PRO A 92 -17.44 -0.62 -32.68
N PRO A 93 -17.07 -1.39 -33.73
CA PRO A 93 -17.85 -2.52 -34.19
C PRO A 93 -17.40 -3.84 -33.52
N PHE A 94 -17.69 -4.08 -32.24
CA PHE A 94 -17.66 -5.46 -31.70
C PHE A 94 -18.64 -5.63 -30.53
N GLY A 95 -19.67 -6.46 -30.75
CA GLY A 95 -20.80 -6.66 -29.84
C GLY A 95 -20.43 -7.37 -28.53
N VAL A 96 -20.80 -6.74 -27.41
CA VAL A 96 -20.87 -7.35 -26.08
C VAL A 96 -22.33 -7.27 -25.61
N PRO A 97 -22.97 -8.36 -25.13
CA PRO A 97 -24.36 -8.31 -24.70
C PRO A 97 -24.56 -7.41 -23.47
N GLY A 98 -25.46 -6.43 -23.61
CA GLY A 98 -25.82 -5.45 -22.59
C GLY A 98 -26.41 -6.10 -21.33
N SER A 99 -25.63 -6.12 -20.26
CA SER A 99 -26.13 -6.32 -18.89
C SER A 99 -25.25 -5.63 -17.84
N PHE A 100 -24.80 -4.42 -18.15
CA PHE A 100 -24.07 -3.57 -17.19
C PHE A 100 -24.74 -2.22 -17.15
N LEU A 101 -25.47 -1.95 -16.06
CA LEU A 101 -25.83 -0.63 -15.49
C LEU A 101 -26.85 -0.85 -14.35
N ARG A 102 -26.46 -1.61 -13.30
CA ARG A 102 -27.21 -1.66 -12.03
C ARG A 102 -26.28 -1.41 -10.84
N PRO A 103 -26.45 -0.31 -10.07
CA PRO A 103 -25.59 0.06 -8.93
C PRO A 103 -25.48 -1.01 -7.84
N ARG A 104 -26.49 -1.89 -7.71
CA ARG A 104 -26.55 -2.91 -6.64
C ARG A 104 -25.52 -4.04 -6.73
N ARG A 105 -24.90 -4.29 -7.89
CA ARG A 105 -23.85 -5.33 -8.03
C ARG A 105 -22.43 -4.79 -7.89
N LEU A 106 -22.28 -3.47 -7.91
CA LEU A 106 -21.03 -2.75 -7.62
C LEU A 106 -20.87 -2.48 -6.10
N LEU A 107 -21.60 -3.20 -5.24
CA LEU A 107 -21.68 -2.92 -3.79
C LEU A 107 -21.33 -4.15 -2.92
N PHE A 108 -20.88 -5.24 -3.54
CA PHE A 108 -20.46 -6.48 -2.88
C PHE A 108 -18.92 -6.63 -2.87
N PHE A 109 -18.20 -5.50 -2.74
CA PHE A 109 -16.78 -5.41 -3.11
C PHE A 109 -15.75 -5.84 -2.08
N MET A 110 -16.15 -6.16 -0.86
CA MET A 110 -15.19 -6.53 0.19
C MET A 110 -15.59 -7.80 0.94
N SER A 111 -16.28 -8.73 0.28
CA SER A 111 -16.41 -10.07 0.81
C SER A 111 -15.15 -10.87 0.49
N SER A 112 -14.13 -10.79 1.32
CA SER A 112 -13.28 -11.95 1.56
C SER A 112 -13.98 -12.80 2.63
N THR A 113 -15.07 -13.47 2.26
CA THR A 113 -15.36 -14.74 2.92
C THR A 113 -14.24 -15.68 2.52
N GLN A 114 -13.08 -15.58 3.19
CA GLN A 114 -12.04 -16.61 3.21
C GLN A 114 -12.53 -17.79 4.04
N ARG A 115 -13.75 -18.26 3.79
CA ARG A 115 -14.17 -19.59 4.17
C ARG A 115 -13.72 -20.51 3.05
N THR A 116 -12.47 -20.94 3.16
CA THR A 116 -12.15 -22.23 2.55
C THR A 116 -13.13 -23.25 3.15
N ARG A 117 -13.77 -24.05 2.31
CA ARG A 117 -14.34 -25.33 2.76
C ARG A 117 -13.19 -26.31 3.04
N VAL A 118 -12.20 -25.88 3.83
CA VAL A 118 -11.35 -26.82 4.54
C VAL A 118 -12.18 -27.22 5.75
N ARG A 119 -12.45 -28.52 5.87
CA ARG A 119 -13.09 -29.14 7.03
C ARG A 119 -12.57 -28.45 8.31
N GLU A 120 -13.48 -28.01 9.20
CA GLU A 120 -13.19 -27.41 10.51
C GLU A 120 -12.53 -28.41 11.50
N THR A 121 -11.55 -29.19 11.05
CA THR A 121 -10.86 -30.18 11.88
C THR A 121 -9.41 -29.75 12.04
N GLY A 122 -9.15 -28.95 13.07
CA GLY A 122 -7.81 -28.63 13.58
C GLY A 122 -7.43 -27.16 13.53
N ARG A 123 -7.05 -26.59 14.68
CA ARG A 123 -6.26 -25.36 14.80
C ARG A 123 -4.91 -25.75 15.37
N ARG A 124 -3.89 -25.88 14.51
CA ARG A 124 -2.56 -26.32 14.94
C ARG A 124 -1.55 -25.21 14.68
N PRO A 125 -1.27 -24.32 15.65
CA PRO A 125 -0.17 -23.38 15.51
C PRO A 125 1.16 -24.12 15.39
N ASP A 126 2.12 -23.52 14.69
CA ASP A 126 3.51 -23.98 14.72
C ASP A 126 4.22 -23.41 15.95
N PRO A 127 4.47 -24.20 17.01
CA PRO A 127 4.98 -23.67 18.27
C PRO A 127 6.37 -23.05 18.12
N TRP A 128 7.18 -23.55 17.18
CA TRP A 128 8.50 -22.99 16.90
C TRP A 128 8.42 -21.63 16.23
N VAL A 129 7.56 -21.49 15.21
CA VAL A 129 7.41 -20.22 14.49
C VAL A 129 6.83 -19.17 15.44
N ILE A 130 5.69 -19.47 16.09
CA ILE A 130 5.04 -18.51 17.00
C ILE A 130 5.93 -18.22 18.21
N GLY A 131 6.49 -19.24 18.85
CA GLY A 131 7.28 -19.09 20.07
C GLY A 131 8.56 -18.29 19.85
N ILE A 132 9.32 -18.60 18.79
CA ILE A 132 10.58 -17.90 18.52
C ILE A 132 10.32 -16.48 18.00
N SER A 133 9.45 -16.32 16.99
CA SER A 133 9.21 -14.98 16.44
C SER A 133 8.50 -14.06 17.45
N GLY A 134 7.51 -14.57 18.19
CA GLY A 134 6.84 -13.82 19.25
C GLY A 134 7.77 -13.53 20.44
N GLY A 135 8.62 -14.49 20.82
CA GLY A 135 9.63 -14.31 21.85
C GLY A 135 10.64 -13.22 21.49
N LEU A 136 11.15 -13.23 20.25
CA LEU A 136 12.07 -12.21 19.75
C LEU A 136 11.42 -10.82 19.69
N LEU A 137 10.14 -10.73 19.30
CA LEU A 137 9.40 -9.46 19.31
C LEU A 137 9.26 -8.91 20.73
N VAL A 138 8.82 -9.74 21.69
CA VAL A 138 8.70 -9.33 23.09
C VAL A 138 10.06 -8.92 23.66
N LEU A 139 11.10 -9.70 23.37
CA LEU A 139 12.46 -9.41 23.79
C LEU A 139 12.92 -8.05 23.26
N PHE A 140 12.71 -7.78 21.97
CA PHE A 140 13.02 -6.51 21.35
C PHE A 140 12.31 -5.35 22.05
N VAL A 141 10.99 -5.45 22.27
CA VAL A 141 10.20 -4.41 22.95
C VAL A 141 10.71 -4.16 24.37
N VAL A 142 10.98 -5.21 25.14
CA VAL A 142 11.49 -5.09 26.52
C VAL A 142 12.87 -4.44 26.55
N PHE A 143 13.79 -4.85 25.67
CA PHE A 143 15.11 -4.23 25.58
C PHE A 143 15.04 -2.79 25.13
N ALA A 144 14.18 -2.47 24.17
CA ALA A 144 14.04 -1.11 23.66
C ALA A 144 13.43 -0.17 24.71
N LEU A 145 12.55 -0.67 25.59
CA LEU A 145 12.04 0.07 26.76
C LEU A 145 13.08 0.25 27.88
N THR A 146 13.86 -0.79 28.17
CA THR A 146 14.76 -0.79 29.33
C THR A 146 16.15 -0.24 29.03
N ARG A 147 16.59 -0.33 27.78
CA ARG A 147 17.93 0.04 27.29
C ARG A 147 17.87 0.72 25.91
N PRO A 148 17.12 1.82 25.75
CA PRO A 148 16.87 2.46 24.44
C PRO A 148 18.15 2.85 23.71
N THR A 149 19.15 3.41 24.41
CA THR A 149 20.43 3.81 23.81
C THR A 149 21.19 2.64 23.20
N ILE A 150 21.23 1.50 23.89
CA ILE A 150 21.91 0.28 23.39
C ILE A 150 21.17 -0.25 22.16
N VAL A 151 19.84 -0.28 22.22
CA VAL A 151 19.03 -0.73 21.08
C VAL A 151 19.24 0.20 19.88
N ASN A 152 19.28 1.52 20.08
CA ASN A 152 19.53 2.46 18.98
C ASN A 152 20.86 2.18 18.30
N THR A 153 21.95 2.13 19.08
CA THR A 153 23.29 1.85 18.54
C THR A 153 23.34 0.50 17.82
N ALA A 154 22.67 -0.53 18.36
CA ALA A 154 22.63 -1.85 17.73
C ALA A 154 21.83 -1.84 16.41
N VAL A 155 20.70 -1.13 16.38
CA VAL A 155 19.86 -0.99 15.18
C VAL A 155 20.59 -0.22 14.10
N ASP A 156 21.25 0.89 14.44
CA ASP A 156 22.04 1.69 13.49
C ASP A 156 23.24 0.90 12.93
N ALA A 157 23.95 0.17 13.78
CA ALA A 157 25.05 -0.70 13.35
C ALA A 157 24.55 -1.82 12.42
N ALA A 158 23.42 -2.44 12.77
CA ALA A 158 22.80 -3.49 11.95
C ALA A 158 22.28 -2.94 10.62
N PHE A 159 21.73 -1.72 10.61
CA PHE A 159 21.31 -1.02 9.41
C PHE A 159 22.50 -0.78 8.47
N ALA A 160 23.57 -0.15 8.98
CA ALA A 160 24.77 0.13 8.21
C ALA A 160 25.43 -1.15 7.67
N TRP A 161 25.43 -2.23 8.46
CA TRP A 161 25.89 -3.54 8.01
C TRP A 161 25.01 -4.09 6.88
N SER A 162 23.69 -4.00 7.03
CA SER A 162 22.73 -4.52 6.06
C SER A 162 22.83 -3.79 4.72
N THR A 163 22.83 -2.46 4.72
CA THR A 163 22.93 -1.66 3.49
C THR A 163 24.26 -1.86 2.79
N ARG A 164 25.37 -1.94 3.54
CA ARG A 164 26.71 -2.17 3.00
C ARG A 164 26.84 -3.51 2.27
N TRP A 165 26.35 -4.61 2.88
CA TRP A 165 26.57 -5.96 2.34
C TRP A 165 25.44 -6.46 1.45
N PHE A 166 24.20 -6.06 1.72
CA PHE A 166 23.02 -6.55 0.99
C PHE A 166 22.40 -5.52 0.05
N GLY A 167 22.79 -4.24 0.13
CA GLY A 167 22.16 -3.19 -0.68
C GLY A 167 22.22 -3.44 -2.19
N ALA A 168 23.42 -3.74 -2.72
CA ALA A 168 23.58 -4.07 -4.14
C ALA A 168 22.82 -5.35 -4.53
N TYR A 169 22.82 -6.34 -3.63
CA TYR A 169 22.05 -7.58 -3.82
C TYR A 169 20.55 -7.30 -3.94
N TRP A 170 19.99 -6.42 -3.10
CA TRP A 170 18.58 -6.05 -3.16
C TRP A 170 18.24 -5.32 -4.47
N GLN A 171 19.04 -4.33 -4.88
CA GLN A 171 18.84 -3.63 -6.16
C GLN A 171 18.77 -4.61 -7.33
N VAL A 172 19.71 -5.56 -7.40
CA VAL A 172 19.72 -6.59 -8.44
C VAL A 172 18.56 -7.57 -8.31
N LEU A 173 18.22 -8.01 -7.09
CA LEU A 173 17.12 -8.94 -6.85
C LEU A 173 15.78 -8.38 -7.35
N LEU A 174 15.45 -7.14 -6.98
CA LEU A 174 14.19 -6.51 -7.41
C LEU A 174 14.16 -6.32 -8.93
N LEU A 175 15.24 -5.76 -9.50
CA LEU A 175 15.32 -5.51 -10.94
C LEU A 175 15.26 -6.80 -11.74
N ALA A 176 16.02 -7.83 -11.35
CA ALA A 176 16.00 -9.13 -12.01
C ALA A 176 14.63 -9.81 -11.87
N THR A 177 13.96 -9.68 -10.72
CA THR A 177 12.60 -10.20 -10.54
C THR A 177 11.62 -9.55 -11.51
N LEU A 178 11.67 -8.23 -11.66
CA LEU A 178 10.83 -7.49 -12.61
C LEU A 178 11.11 -7.94 -14.05
N VAL A 179 12.38 -7.99 -14.47
CA VAL A 179 12.78 -8.36 -15.83
C VAL A 179 12.34 -9.80 -16.15
N VAL A 180 12.67 -10.75 -15.28
CA VAL A 180 12.33 -12.17 -15.50
C VAL A 180 10.80 -12.37 -15.50
N ALA A 181 10.08 -11.72 -14.60
CA ALA A 181 8.61 -11.76 -14.58
C ALA A 181 7.99 -11.20 -15.86
N THR A 182 8.51 -10.06 -16.34
CA THR A 182 8.06 -9.43 -17.59
C THR A 182 8.26 -10.38 -18.76
N ILE A 183 9.48 -10.92 -18.92
CA ILE A 183 9.79 -11.87 -19.99
C ILE A 183 8.85 -13.08 -19.92
N LEU A 184 8.64 -13.63 -18.72
CA LEU A 184 7.77 -14.79 -18.53
C LEU A 184 6.32 -14.49 -18.93
N ALA A 185 5.77 -13.35 -18.49
CA ALA A 185 4.39 -12.94 -18.75
C ALA A 185 4.10 -12.66 -20.24
N PHE A 186 5.07 -12.09 -20.97
CA PHE A 186 4.92 -11.81 -22.40
C PHE A 186 5.39 -12.95 -23.32
N SER A 187 6.07 -13.95 -22.78
CA SER A 187 6.37 -15.19 -23.52
C SER A 187 5.14 -16.10 -23.69
N ARG A 188 5.35 -17.23 -24.38
CA ARG A 188 4.39 -18.34 -24.45
C ARG A 188 3.98 -18.88 -23.08
N TYR A 189 4.87 -18.81 -22.08
CA TYR A 189 4.60 -19.26 -20.71
C TYR A 189 3.58 -18.38 -20.00
N GLY A 190 3.38 -17.12 -20.44
CA GLY A 190 2.33 -16.25 -19.91
C GLY A 190 0.92 -16.81 -20.00
N ARG A 191 0.69 -17.82 -20.87
CA ARG A 191 -0.61 -18.51 -21.05
C ARG A 191 -0.85 -19.63 -20.03
N VAL A 192 0.18 -20.04 -19.28
CA VAL A 192 0.08 -21.08 -18.25
C VAL A 192 -0.93 -20.65 -17.20
N ARG A 193 -1.92 -21.51 -16.93
CA ARG A 193 -2.94 -21.29 -15.90
C ARG A 193 -2.48 -21.85 -14.57
N MET A 194 -2.53 -21.00 -13.54
CA MET A 194 -2.18 -21.34 -12.16
C MET A 194 -3.44 -21.73 -11.37
N GLY A 195 -3.33 -22.68 -10.46
CA GLY A 195 -4.42 -23.20 -9.63
C GLY A 195 -5.20 -24.37 -10.25
N GLY A 196 -4.67 -25.01 -11.30
CA GLY A 196 -5.32 -26.08 -12.07
C GLY A 196 -6.27 -25.58 -13.19
N PRO A 197 -6.98 -26.48 -13.90
CA PRO A 197 -7.91 -26.15 -14.97
C PRO A 197 -9.25 -25.62 -14.41
N VAL A 198 -9.17 -24.63 -13.54
CA VAL A 198 -10.33 -24.03 -12.86
C VAL A 198 -10.54 -22.63 -13.40
N THR A 199 -11.80 -22.20 -13.51
CA THR A 199 -12.12 -20.80 -13.82
C THR A 199 -11.71 -19.88 -12.66
N PRO A 200 -11.34 -18.62 -12.94
CA PRO A 200 -11.05 -17.66 -11.88
C PRO A 200 -12.20 -17.55 -10.86
N GLU A 201 -11.88 -17.72 -9.58
CA GLU A 201 -12.89 -17.65 -8.49
C GLU A 201 -13.54 -16.26 -8.38
N PHE A 202 -12.75 -15.23 -8.69
CA PHE A 202 -13.16 -13.83 -8.65
C PHE A 202 -13.11 -13.26 -10.07
N GLY A 203 -14.07 -12.41 -10.43
CA GLY A 203 -13.99 -11.63 -11.69
C GLY A 203 -12.78 -10.68 -11.70
N TRP A 204 -12.32 -10.28 -12.89
CA TRP A 204 -11.10 -9.48 -13.10
C TRP A 204 -11.06 -8.22 -12.23
N PHE A 205 -12.06 -7.34 -12.39
CA PHE A 205 -12.14 -6.08 -11.63
C PHE A 205 -12.14 -6.30 -10.12
N ARG A 206 -12.93 -7.27 -9.64
CA ARG A 206 -13.00 -7.60 -8.20
C ARG A 206 -11.66 -8.07 -7.66
N TRP A 207 -10.93 -8.89 -8.42
CA TRP A 207 -9.63 -9.38 -8.00
C TRP A 207 -8.57 -8.28 -7.96
N VAL A 208 -8.47 -7.46 -9.01
CA VAL A 208 -7.57 -6.30 -9.01
C VAL A 208 -7.88 -5.38 -7.83
N ALA A 209 -9.15 -5.06 -7.59
CA ALA A 209 -9.56 -4.23 -6.47
C ALA A 209 -9.15 -4.83 -5.12
N MET A 210 -9.28 -6.15 -4.93
CA MET A 210 -8.79 -6.82 -3.72
C MET A 210 -7.27 -6.70 -3.57
N VAL A 211 -6.50 -6.87 -4.65
CA VAL A 211 -5.03 -6.72 -4.64
C VAL A 211 -4.65 -5.30 -4.23
N LEU A 212 -5.19 -4.29 -4.92
CA LEU A 212 -4.92 -2.88 -4.64
C LEU A 212 -5.30 -2.49 -3.20
N THR A 213 -6.53 -2.78 -2.79
CA THR A 213 -7.03 -2.32 -1.48
C THR A 213 -6.39 -3.03 -0.29
N THR A 214 -5.87 -4.24 -0.48
CA THR A 214 -5.24 -5.00 0.61
C THR A 214 -3.75 -4.72 0.74
N LEU A 215 -3.07 -4.46 -0.37
CA LEU A 215 -1.61 -4.36 -0.41
C LEU A 215 -1.10 -2.93 -0.56
N LEU A 216 -1.95 -1.98 -0.97
CA LEU A 216 -1.61 -0.57 -0.88
C LEU A 216 -1.62 -0.17 0.61
N ALA A 217 -0.43 -0.17 1.20
CA ALA A 217 -0.24 0.01 2.63
C ALA A 217 -0.60 1.43 3.08
N ALA A 218 -1.01 1.54 4.34
CA ALA A 218 -1.34 2.79 5.01
C ALA A 218 -0.21 3.86 4.95
N GLY A 219 1.05 3.42 4.95
CA GLY A 219 2.21 4.31 4.79
C GLY A 219 2.24 5.05 3.45
N GLY A 220 1.51 4.58 2.43
CA GLY A 220 1.42 5.25 1.14
C GLY A 220 0.74 6.63 1.20
N VAL A 221 -0.05 6.95 2.24
CA VAL A 221 -0.59 8.31 2.41
C VAL A 221 0.50 9.28 2.87
N PHE A 222 1.28 8.87 3.88
CA PHE A 222 2.40 9.64 4.42
C PHE A 222 3.44 9.92 3.32
N TRP A 223 3.92 8.87 2.67
CA TRP A 223 5.00 8.99 1.69
C TRP A 223 4.54 9.64 0.38
N ALA A 224 3.26 9.55 0.01
CA ALA A 224 2.77 10.21 -1.20
C ALA A 224 2.79 11.74 -1.15
N ALA A 225 2.75 12.33 0.04
CA ALA A 225 3.04 13.74 0.22
C ALA A 225 4.53 13.99 0.48
N ALA A 226 5.11 13.21 1.40
CA ALA A 226 6.43 13.50 1.96
C ALA A 226 7.59 13.25 0.98
N GLU A 227 7.57 12.16 0.23
CA GLU A 227 8.71 11.76 -0.61
C GLU A 227 8.88 12.65 -1.86
N PRO A 228 7.82 12.95 -2.65
CA PRO A 228 7.97 13.86 -3.78
C PRO A 228 8.42 15.26 -3.34
N LEU A 229 7.93 15.73 -2.19
CA LEU A 229 8.37 17.01 -1.61
C LEU A 229 9.84 16.95 -1.18
N ALA A 230 10.24 15.91 -0.46
CA ALA A 230 11.61 15.76 -0.01
C ALA A 230 12.60 15.71 -1.19
N HIS A 231 12.27 14.95 -2.25
CA HIS A 231 13.08 14.90 -3.47
C HIS A 231 13.00 16.15 -4.34
N TYR A 232 12.07 17.06 -4.08
CA TYR A 232 12.00 18.36 -4.76
C TYR A 232 12.82 19.41 -4.02
N VAL A 233 12.74 19.42 -2.69
CA VAL A 233 13.50 20.33 -1.82
C VAL A 233 14.98 19.95 -1.78
N ASP A 234 15.27 18.65 -1.69
CA ASP A 234 16.61 18.07 -1.69
C ASP A 234 16.70 16.99 -2.80
N PRO A 235 17.05 17.39 -4.04
CA PRO A 235 17.07 16.48 -5.18
C PRO A 235 17.96 15.26 -4.97
N PRO A 236 17.60 14.09 -5.54
CA PRO A 236 18.48 12.93 -5.56
C PRO A 236 19.88 13.33 -6.08
N PRO A 237 20.99 12.89 -5.47
CA PRO A 237 22.30 13.48 -5.76
C PRO A 237 22.75 13.34 -7.22
N GLN A 238 22.31 12.29 -7.92
CA GLN A 238 22.53 12.12 -9.36
C GLN A 238 21.80 13.13 -10.26
N TYR A 239 20.90 13.92 -9.69
CA TYR A 239 20.14 14.99 -10.34
C TYR A 239 20.21 16.30 -9.54
N ALA A 240 21.24 16.49 -8.71
CA ALA A 240 21.42 17.70 -7.90
C ALA A 240 21.44 18.99 -8.74
N ASP A 241 21.84 18.89 -10.01
CA ASP A 241 21.89 20.02 -10.94
C ASP A 241 20.49 20.45 -11.45
N VAL A 242 19.45 19.64 -11.23
CA VAL A 242 18.08 19.95 -11.62
C VAL A 242 17.32 20.43 -10.40
N SER A 243 17.05 21.74 -10.34
CA SER A 243 16.33 22.34 -9.22
C SER A 243 15.15 23.18 -9.70
N GLY A 244 14.06 23.13 -8.93
CA GLY A 244 12.88 23.94 -9.16
C GLY A 244 12.07 23.57 -10.41
N GLY A 245 10.97 24.30 -10.60
CA GLY A 245 10.10 24.17 -11.79
C GLY A 245 9.52 22.78 -12.02
N LEU A 246 8.97 22.58 -13.22
CA LEU A 246 8.33 21.33 -13.61
C LEU A 246 9.33 20.18 -13.79
N ASP A 247 10.55 20.48 -14.24
CA ASP A 247 11.61 19.47 -14.43
C ASP A 247 12.08 18.87 -13.10
N GLY A 248 12.33 19.70 -12.09
CA GLY A 248 12.65 19.23 -10.73
C GLY A 248 11.51 18.40 -10.14
N ALA A 249 10.25 18.83 -10.34
CA ALA A 249 9.08 18.08 -9.88
C ALA A 249 8.95 16.72 -10.58
N ALA A 250 9.25 16.66 -11.89
CA ALA A 250 9.20 15.44 -12.67
C ALA A 250 10.28 14.44 -12.21
N ILE A 251 11.50 14.91 -11.88
CA ILE A 251 12.56 14.07 -11.33
C ILE A 251 12.19 13.55 -9.94
N ALA A 252 11.67 14.41 -9.07
CA ALA A 252 11.26 14.03 -7.73
C ALA A 252 10.20 12.91 -7.76
N LEU A 253 9.19 13.05 -8.62
CA LEU A 253 8.19 11.99 -8.83
C LEU A 253 8.76 10.76 -9.53
N ALA A 254 9.65 10.90 -10.51
CA ALA A 254 10.26 9.76 -11.18
C ALA A 254 11.12 8.90 -10.25
N GLN A 255 11.84 9.53 -9.31
CA GLN A 255 12.54 8.84 -8.23
C GLN A 255 11.54 8.09 -7.33
N THR A 256 10.46 8.77 -6.95
CA THR A 256 9.40 8.18 -6.13
C THR A 256 8.71 6.99 -6.82
N PHE A 257 8.49 7.06 -8.14
CA PHE A 257 7.98 5.96 -8.95
C PHE A 257 8.93 4.77 -8.97
N THR A 258 10.24 5.00 -8.92
CA THR A 258 11.24 3.92 -8.81
C THR A 258 11.12 3.19 -7.48
N HIS A 259 10.86 3.90 -6.38
CA HIS A 259 10.69 3.28 -5.07
C HIS A 259 9.36 2.52 -4.94
N TRP A 260 8.24 3.09 -5.41
CA TRP A 260 6.89 2.55 -5.16
C TRP A 260 6.23 1.83 -6.35
N GLY A 261 6.89 1.82 -7.51
CA GLY A 261 6.36 1.29 -8.76
C GLY A 261 6.74 -0.16 -9.02
N PHE A 262 7.17 -0.43 -10.25
CA PHE A 262 7.25 -1.79 -10.82
C PHE A 262 8.09 -2.76 -10.01
N VAL A 263 9.25 -2.33 -9.51
CA VAL A 263 10.16 -3.18 -8.73
C VAL A 263 9.54 -3.63 -7.41
N GLY A 264 8.89 -2.72 -6.68
CA GLY A 264 8.26 -2.99 -5.40
C GLY A 264 7.09 -3.95 -5.52
N TRP A 265 6.26 -3.79 -6.56
CA TRP A 265 5.14 -4.71 -6.79
C TRP A 265 5.57 -6.06 -7.37
N ALA A 266 6.64 -6.10 -8.18
CA ALA A 266 7.09 -7.34 -8.81
C ALA A 266 7.57 -8.37 -7.78
N ILE A 267 8.25 -7.96 -6.70
CA ILE A 267 8.90 -8.89 -5.76
C ILE A 267 7.92 -9.89 -5.13
N GLY A 268 6.70 -9.46 -4.81
CA GLY A 268 5.63 -10.32 -4.31
C GLY A 268 4.58 -10.69 -5.36
N GLY A 269 4.26 -9.78 -6.28
CA GLY A 269 3.15 -9.93 -7.25
C GLY A 269 3.46 -10.74 -8.50
N SER A 270 4.66 -11.33 -8.58
CA SER A 270 5.09 -12.09 -9.76
C SER A 270 5.68 -13.48 -9.40
N LEU A 271 6.99 -13.68 -9.53
CA LEU A 271 7.66 -14.98 -9.45
C LEU A 271 7.42 -15.70 -8.12
N ALA A 272 7.48 -14.97 -7.00
CA ALA A 272 7.19 -15.51 -5.67
C ALA A 272 5.77 -16.07 -5.56
N THR A 273 4.78 -15.34 -6.11
CA THR A 273 3.39 -15.81 -6.21
C THR A 273 3.31 -17.10 -7.02
N LEU A 274 4.03 -17.20 -8.15
CA LEU A 274 3.99 -18.40 -8.99
C LEU A 274 4.54 -19.64 -8.26
N VAL A 275 5.68 -19.50 -7.59
CA VAL A 275 6.25 -20.57 -6.76
C VAL A 275 5.28 -20.97 -5.65
N MET A 276 4.69 -19.99 -4.96
CA MET A 276 3.74 -20.23 -3.87
C MET A 276 2.52 -21.02 -4.37
N MET A 277 1.91 -20.59 -5.48
CA MET A 277 0.74 -21.27 -6.06
C MET A 277 1.08 -22.70 -6.48
N ARG A 278 2.19 -22.89 -7.20
CA ARG A 278 2.58 -24.22 -7.67
C ARG A 278 2.98 -25.15 -6.53
N GLY A 279 3.66 -24.62 -5.51
CA GLY A 279 3.99 -25.38 -4.31
C GLY A 279 2.75 -25.88 -3.59
N VAL A 280 1.73 -25.02 -3.43
CA VAL A 280 0.46 -25.41 -2.81
C VAL A 280 -0.31 -26.43 -3.65
N GLU A 281 -0.28 -26.34 -4.98
CA GLU A 281 -0.84 -27.38 -5.85
C GLU A 281 -0.19 -28.76 -5.61
N LYS A 282 1.12 -28.77 -5.29
CA LYS A 282 1.87 -29.98 -4.92
C LYS A 282 1.74 -30.35 -3.44
N GLY A 283 0.83 -29.70 -2.72
CA GLY A 283 0.51 -30.01 -1.32
C GLY A 283 1.52 -29.47 -0.30
N LEU A 284 2.33 -28.47 -0.67
CA LEU A 284 3.13 -27.71 0.29
C LEU A 284 2.27 -26.72 1.07
N PRO A 285 2.68 -26.33 2.30
CA PRO A 285 1.93 -25.36 3.07
C PRO A 285 1.94 -23.98 2.41
N LEU A 286 0.85 -23.21 2.54
CA LEU A 286 0.81 -21.81 2.10
C LEU A 286 1.53 -20.91 3.12
N ARG A 287 2.86 -21.02 3.15
CA ARG A 287 3.76 -20.35 4.11
C ARG A 287 5.05 -19.89 3.45
N PRO A 288 5.76 -18.90 4.01
CA PRO A 288 7.00 -18.37 3.43
C PRO A 288 8.03 -19.45 3.06
N ARG A 289 8.17 -20.51 3.86
CA ARG A 289 9.07 -21.64 3.55
C ARG A 289 8.90 -22.20 2.14
N THR A 290 7.68 -22.19 1.59
CA THR A 290 7.40 -22.73 0.25
C THR A 290 8.14 -21.98 -0.86
N LEU A 291 8.56 -20.73 -0.62
CA LEU A 291 9.42 -20.00 -1.55
C LEU A 291 10.81 -20.64 -1.70
N LEU A 292 11.28 -21.42 -0.72
CA LEU A 292 12.52 -22.20 -0.79
C LEU A 292 12.37 -23.54 -1.51
N TRP A 293 11.15 -23.92 -1.91
CA TRP A 293 10.88 -25.18 -2.59
C TRP A 293 11.74 -25.41 -3.86
N PRO A 294 11.99 -24.41 -4.73
CA PRO A 294 12.86 -24.60 -5.89
C PRO A 294 14.30 -25.01 -5.57
N LEU A 295 14.76 -24.81 -4.33
CA LEU A 295 16.08 -25.23 -3.86
C LEU A 295 16.03 -26.54 -3.07
N LEU A 296 15.10 -26.64 -2.12
CA LEU A 296 15.07 -27.72 -1.14
C LEU A 296 14.19 -28.91 -1.57
N GLY A 297 13.37 -28.74 -2.62
CA GLY A 297 12.36 -29.72 -3.02
C GLY A 297 11.43 -30.06 -1.84
N GLU A 298 10.93 -31.30 -1.81
CA GLU A 298 10.00 -31.74 -0.76
C GLU A 298 10.57 -31.66 0.67
N LYS A 299 11.90 -31.59 0.83
CA LYS A 299 12.54 -31.45 2.15
C LYS A 299 12.11 -30.16 2.86
N VAL A 300 11.67 -29.13 2.12
CA VAL A 300 11.21 -27.85 2.68
C VAL A 300 10.10 -27.99 3.72
N ARG A 301 9.33 -29.09 3.68
CA ARG A 301 8.27 -29.39 4.65
C ARG A 301 8.80 -29.54 6.07
N THR A 302 9.95 -30.20 6.23
CA THR A 302 10.49 -30.63 7.53
C THR A 302 11.86 -30.05 7.85
N HIS A 303 12.59 -29.57 6.84
CA HIS A 303 13.94 -29.04 7.01
C HIS A 303 13.95 -27.77 7.88
N TRP A 304 14.94 -27.65 8.76
CA TRP A 304 15.06 -26.53 9.70
C TRP A 304 15.14 -25.16 9.00
N LEU A 305 15.78 -25.09 7.82
CA LEU A 305 15.80 -23.89 6.97
C LEU A 305 14.40 -23.37 6.63
N GLY A 306 13.42 -24.26 6.45
CA GLY A 306 12.03 -23.84 6.24
C GLY A 306 11.43 -23.16 7.47
N THR A 307 11.81 -23.60 8.67
CA THR A 307 11.38 -22.95 9.92
C THR A 307 12.07 -21.59 10.11
N VAL A 308 13.36 -21.48 9.77
CA VAL A 308 14.08 -20.20 9.76
C VAL A 308 13.46 -19.23 8.76
N ALA A 309 13.12 -19.68 7.56
CA ALA A 309 12.45 -18.85 6.57
C ALA A 309 11.09 -18.33 7.06
N ASP A 310 10.27 -19.20 7.66
CA ASP A 310 8.99 -18.78 8.25
C ASP A 310 9.19 -17.71 9.35
N ILE A 311 10.12 -17.94 10.29
CA ILE A 311 10.41 -17.00 11.39
C ILE A 311 10.90 -15.65 10.84
N SER A 312 11.88 -15.68 9.95
CA SER A 312 12.46 -14.47 9.36
C SER A 312 11.43 -13.65 8.59
N CYS A 313 10.59 -14.29 7.78
CA CYS A 313 9.54 -13.59 7.03
C CYS A 313 8.42 -13.06 7.93
N VAL A 314 8.10 -13.75 9.04
CA VAL A 314 7.19 -13.22 10.07
C VAL A 314 7.76 -11.93 10.67
N LEU A 315 9.03 -11.96 11.10
CA LEU A 315 9.69 -10.78 11.69
C LEU A 315 9.82 -9.62 10.69
N ALA A 316 10.14 -9.92 9.43
CA ALA A 316 10.25 -8.92 8.37
C ALA A 316 8.92 -8.22 8.10
N VAL A 317 7.80 -8.93 8.14
CA VAL A 317 6.47 -8.32 8.00
C VAL A 317 6.10 -7.51 9.22
N VAL A 318 6.39 -8.01 10.42
CA VAL A 318 6.15 -7.27 11.66
C VAL A 318 6.90 -5.94 11.62
N ALA A 319 8.20 -5.96 11.35
CA ALA A 319 9.02 -4.76 11.17
C ALA A 319 8.49 -3.84 10.06
N GLY A 320 8.20 -4.42 8.90
CA GLY A 320 7.60 -3.74 7.76
C GLY A 320 6.27 -3.06 8.08
N THR A 321 5.48 -3.61 9.01
CA THR A 321 4.17 -3.06 9.41
C THR A 321 4.32 -2.01 10.49
N VAL A 322 5.29 -2.18 11.38
CA VAL A 322 5.63 -1.23 12.45
C VAL A 322 5.99 0.14 11.89
N GLY A 323 6.75 0.21 10.79
CA GLY A 323 7.10 1.48 10.13
C GLY A 323 5.87 2.32 9.75
N PRO A 324 4.96 1.85 8.87
CA PRO A 324 3.70 2.49 8.53
C PRO A 324 2.88 2.98 9.72
N ILE A 325 2.78 2.14 10.75
CA ILE A 325 2.07 2.47 11.98
C ILE A 325 2.74 3.66 12.67
N GLY A 326 4.06 3.64 12.79
CA GLY A 326 4.84 4.75 13.33
C GLY A 326 4.73 6.02 12.49
N PHE A 327 4.90 5.94 11.17
CA PHE A 327 4.79 7.09 10.25
C PHE A 327 3.41 7.74 10.32
N LEU A 328 2.34 6.95 10.33
CA LEU A 328 0.99 7.48 10.50
C LEU A 328 0.74 7.99 11.92
N GLY A 329 1.36 7.38 12.93
CA GLY A 329 1.33 7.92 14.29
C GLY A 329 1.95 9.31 14.40
N LEU A 330 3.11 9.52 13.76
CA LEU A 330 3.76 10.83 13.66
C LEU A 330 2.89 11.83 12.89
N GLN A 331 2.34 11.44 11.75
CA GLN A 331 1.42 12.27 10.97
C GLN A 331 0.19 12.67 11.78
N MET A 332 -0.43 11.71 12.49
CA MET A 332 -1.59 11.97 13.33
C MET A 332 -1.26 12.85 14.54
N SER A 333 -0.05 12.76 15.08
CA SER A 333 0.41 13.65 16.14
C SER A 333 0.59 15.08 15.65
N TYR A 334 1.16 15.26 14.46
CA TYR A 334 1.28 16.58 13.83
C TYR A 334 -0.10 17.18 13.58
N ILE A 335 -1.00 16.42 12.96
CA ILE A 335 -2.40 16.83 12.77
C ILE A 335 -3.08 17.17 14.09
N GLY A 336 -2.86 16.36 15.12
CA GLY A 336 -3.34 16.57 16.48
C GLY A 336 -2.93 17.94 17.05
N THR A 337 -1.66 18.28 16.87
CA THR A 337 -1.07 19.54 17.32
C THR A 337 -1.68 20.71 16.57
N GLU A 338 -1.61 20.67 15.24
CA GLU A 338 -2.00 21.78 14.37
C GLU A 338 -3.51 22.06 14.38
N MET A 339 -4.33 21.02 14.46
CA MET A 339 -5.79 21.18 14.37
C MET A 339 -6.49 21.32 15.72
N PHE A 340 -5.94 20.69 16.76
CA PHE A 340 -6.61 20.59 18.06
C PHE A 340 -5.81 21.20 19.21
N GLY A 341 -4.63 21.78 18.93
CA GLY A 341 -3.76 22.38 19.95
C GLY A 341 -3.23 21.36 20.95
N LEU A 342 -3.11 20.08 20.56
CA LEU A 342 -2.47 19.05 21.38
C LEU A 342 -0.97 19.34 21.48
N ASP A 343 -0.34 18.94 22.59
CA ASP A 343 1.11 19.05 22.72
C ASP A 343 1.80 18.19 21.64
N SER A 344 2.81 18.74 20.96
CA SER A 344 3.59 18.05 19.92
C SER A 344 4.62 17.06 20.48
N GLY A 345 4.53 16.75 21.77
CA GLY A 345 5.47 15.91 22.49
C GLY A 345 5.27 14.41 22.27
N TYR A 346 6.30 13.65 22.65
CA TYR A 346 6.30 12.19 22.63
C TYR A 346 5.05 11.56 23.29
N GLY A 347 4.58 12.13 24.41
CA GLY A 347 3.38 11.64 25.11
C GLY A 347 2.14 11.56 24.20
N THR A 348 1.94 12.56 23.33
CA THR A 348 0.81 12.60 22.39
C THR A 348 0.95 11.51 21.32
N GLN A 349 2.15 11.32 20.78
CA GLN A 349 2.44 10.26 19.79
C GLN A 349 2.13 8.87 20.37
N VAL A 350 2.58 8.61 21.61
CA VAL A 350 2.30 7.35 22.31
C VAL A 350 0.82 7.15 22.53
N ALA A 351 0.12 8.18 23.03
CA ALA A 351 -1.30 8.10 23.32
C ALA A 351 -2.12 7.81 22.05
N LEU A 352 -1.77 8.44 20.94
CA LEU A 352 -2.42 8.21 19.64
C LEU A 352 -2.15 6.81 19.11
N ILE A 353 -0.89 6.38 19.01
CA ILE A 353 -0.56 5.03 18.52
C ILE A 353 -1.15 3.96 19.44
N GLY A 354 -1.03 4.12 20.75
CA GLY A 354 -1.60 3.20 21.74
C GLY A 354 -3.13 3.12 21.65
N GLY A 355 -3.80 4.27 21.53
CA GLY A 355 -5.26 4.34 21.36
C GLY A 355 -5.75 3.67 20.08
N LEU A 356 -5.07 3.91 18.95
CA LEU A 356 -5.39 3.27 17.68
C LEU A 356 -5.10 1.77 17.70
N THR A 357 -3.98 1.37 18.30
CA THR A 357 -3.65 -0.04 18.54
C THR A 357 -4.73 -0.73 19.37
N LEU A 358 -5.23 -0.07 20.41
CA LEU A 358 -6.30 -0.60 21.26
C LEU A 358 -7.61 -0.78 20.45
N ILE A 359 -7.99 0.21 19.65
CA ILE A 359 -9.18 0.13 18.78
C ILE A 359 -9.05 -1.05 17.80
N ALA A 360 -7.90 -1.19 17.16
CA ALA A 360 -7.64 -2.30 16.24
C ALA A 360 -7.67 -3.66 16.97
N THR A 361 -7.09 -3.74 18.16
CA THR A 361 -7.07 -4.96 18.98
C THR A 361 -8.49 -5.38 19.39
N VAL A 362 -9.32 -4.43 19.82
CA VAL A 362 -10.74 -4.70 20.13
C VAL A 362 -11.48 -5.18 18.88
N SER A 363 -11.20 -4.60 17.71
CA SER A 363 -11.77 -5.04 16.44
C SER A 363 -11.40 -6.50 16.11
N VAL A 364 -10.12 -6.85 16.27
CA VAL A 364 -9.60 -8.23 16.08
C VAL A 364 -10.27 -9.22 17.03
N LEU A 365 -10.36 -8.88 18.32
CA LEU A 365 -10.92 -9.75 19.35
C LEU A 365 -12.43 -9.94 19.24
N SER A 366 -13.15 -8.89 18.82
CA SER A 366 -14.60 -8.93 18.67
C SER A 366 -15.06 -9.73 17.45
N GLY A 367 -14.16 -10.09 16.54
CA GLY A 367 -14.50 -10.83 15.32
C GLY A 367 -15.49 -10.05 14.44
N VAL A 368 -15.48 -8.73 14.54
CA VAL A 368 -16.40 -7.84 13.81
C VAL A 368 -15.91 -7.70 12.36
N ASP A 369 -15.90 -8.83 11.64
CA ASP A 369 -15.56 -8.89 10.22
C ASP A 369 -16.44 -7.92 9.41
N ARG A 370 -17.70 -7.72 9.84
CA ARG A 370 -18.63 -6.77 9.21
C ARG A 370 -18.25 -5.29 9.41
N GLY A 371 -17.64 -4.93 10.54
CA GLY A 371 -17.27 -3.54 10.84
C GLY A 371 -16.00 -3.14 10.10
N ILE A 372 -14.99 -4.01 10.05
CA ILE A 372 -13.80 -3.78 9.22
C ILE A 372 -14.18 -3.68 7.75
N GLN A 373 -15.10 -4.53 7.26
CA GLN A 373 -15.63 -4.41 5.90
C GLN A 373 -16.39 -3.11 5.65
N LEU A 374 -17.10 -2.56 6.64
CA LEU A 374 -17.75 -1.25 6.50
C LEU A 374 -16.72 -0.13 6.48
N LEU A 375 -15.79 -0.13 7.42
CA LEU A 375 -14.73 0.88 7.53
C LEU A 375 -13.88 0.89 6.27
N SER A 376 -13.46 -0.26 5.78
CA SER A 376 -12.67 -0.34 4.56
C SER A 376 -13.42 0.12 3.31
N ARG A 377 -14.75 -0.07 3.24
CA ARG A 377 -15.59 0.50 2.16
C ARG A 377 -15.66 2.03 2.25
N ILE A 378 -15.86 2.56 3.45
CA ILE A 378 -15.85 4.00 3.70
C ILE A 378 -14.48 4.57 3.30
N ASN A 379 -13.40 3.88 3.65
CA ASN A 379 -12.04 4.33 3.38
C ASN A 379 -11.75 4.50 1.89
N VAL A 380 -12.14 3.54 1.05
CA VAL A 380 -11.92 3.64 -0.41
C VAL A 380 -12.63 4.88 -0.99
N TRP A 381 -13.88 5.12 -0.58
CA TRP A 381 -14.63 6.29 -1.04
C TRP A 381 -14.08 7.59 -0.45
N ALA A 382 -13.70 7.60 0.82
CA ALA A 382 -13.12 8.77 1.48
C ALA A 382 -11.78 9.14 0.86
N ALA A 383 -10.91 8.16 0.57
CA ALA A 383 -9.67 8.37 -0.13
C ALA A 383 -9.90 8.88 -1.56
N LEU A 384 -10.87 8.32 -2.29
CA LEU A 384 -11.21 8.81 -3.63
C LEU A 384 -11.72 10.25 -3.61
N VAL A 385 -12.63 10.58 -2.68
CA VAL A 385 -13.12 11.95 -2.49
C VAL A 385 -11.96 12.89 -2.15
N LEU A 386 -11.07 12.48 -1.25
CA LEU A 386 -9.89 13.27 -0.88
C LEU A 386 -9.01 13.58 -2.09
N ILE A 387 -8.63 12.57 -2.89
CA ILE A 387 -7.81 12.79 -4.10
C ILE A 387 -8.52 13.75 -5.07
N VAL A 388 -9.79 13.46 -5.39
CA VAL A 388 -10.54 14.23 -6.39
C VAL A 388 -10.68 15.68 -5.95
N SER A 389 -10.92 15.90 -4.65
CA SER A 389 -10.99 17.23 -4.07
C SER A 389 -9.62 17.93 -4.11
N ILE A 390 -8.54 17.27 -3.70
CA ILE A 390 -7.19 17.87 -3.70
C ILE A 390 -6.78 18.30 -5.11
N VAL A 391 -6.92 17.42 -6.09
CA VAL A 391 -6.56 17.72 -7.49
C VAL A 391 -7.50 18.75 -8.10
N GLY A 392 -8.80 18.66 -7.82
CA GLY A 392 -9.82 19.56 -8.36
C GLY A 392 -9.77 20.98 -7.79
N LEU A 393 -9.33 21.13 -6.53
CA LEU A 393 -9.15 22.43 -5.87
C LEU A 393 -7.79 23.07 -6.16
N ALA A 394 -6.83 22.28 -6.66
CA ALA A 394 -5.54 22.75 -7.15
C ALA A 394 -5.57 22.95 -8.67
N SER A 395 -4.84 22.12 -9.42
CA SER A 395 -4.73 22.21 -10.88
C SER A 395 -4.67 20.83 -11.51
N LEU A 396 -5.82 20.35 -12.02
CA LEU A 396 -5.90 19.11 -12.79
C LEU A 396 -4.97 19.11 -14.02
N PRO A 397 -4.88 20.18 -14.85
CA PRO A 397 -3.97 20.20 -15.99
C PRO A 397 -2.52 20.01 -15.58
N TYR A 398 -2.07 20.71 -14.53
CA TYR A 398 -0.70 20.56 -14.03
C TYR A 398 -0.41 19.12 -13.57
N VAL A 399 -1.32 18.51 -12.82
CA VAL A 399 -1.16 17.13 -12.33
C VAL A 399 -1.05 16.14 -13.50
N ILE A 400 -1.81 16.36 -14.58
CA ILE A 400 -1.73 15.53 -15.79
C ILE A 400 -0.38 15.73 -16.50
N ASP A 401 0.02 16.97 -16.74
CA ASP A 401 1.29 17.29 -17.42
C ASP A 401 2.48 16.74 -16.63
N LEU A 402 2.47 16.94 -15.31
CA LEU A 402 3.49 16.43 -14.41
C LEU A 402 3.52 14.89 -14.40
N PHE A 403 2.36 14.21 -14.41
CA PHE A 403 2.32 12.75 -14.50
C PHE A 403 2.96 12.23 -15.79
N LEU A 404 2.62 12.85 -16.93
CA LEU A 404 3.18 12.47 -18.23
C LEU A 404 4.70 12.71 -18.27
N GLN A 405 5.15 13.87 -17.80
CA GLN A 405 6.56 14.21 -17.79
C GLN A 405 7.36 13.33 -16.81
N ALA A 406 6.89 13.15 -15.58
CA ALA A 406 7.51 12.26 -14.60
C ALA A 406 7.54 10.81 -15.10
N SER A 407 6.50 10.35 -15.81
CA SER A 407 6.50 9.02 -16.43
C SER A 407 7.55 8.89 -17.52
N ALA A 408 7.73 9.92 -18.36
CA ALA A 408 8.78 9.93 -19.39
C ALA A 408 10.18 9.93 -18.77
N VAL A 409 10.41 10.75 -17.73
CA VAL A 409 11.66 10.75 -16.96
C VAL A 409 11.89 9.38 -16.33
N HIS A 410 10.87 8.81 -15.68
CA HIS A 410 10.96 7.51 -15.05
C HIS A 410 11.35 6.42 -16.04
N VAL A 411 10.73 6.36 -17.23
CA VAL A 411 11.10 5.38 -18.26
C VAL A 411 12.54 5.57 -18.74
N ARG A 412 12.98 6.81 -18.95
CA ARG A 412 14.34 7.13 -19.40
C ARG A 412 15.40 6.78 -18.34
N GLU A 413 15.10 7.11 -17.09
CA GLU A 413 16.05 7.07 -15.97
C GLU A 413 15.86 5.85 -15.06
N PHE A 414 14.95 4.94 -15.39
CA PHE A 414 14.58 3.79 -14.55
C PHE A 414 15.79 2.99 -14.08
N VAL A 415 16.69 2.64 -15.00
CA VAL A 415 17.88 1.82 -14.70
C VAL A 415 18.92 2.62 -13.90
N PRO A 416 19.33 3.84 -14.31
CA PRO A 416 20.18 4.71 -13.49
C PRO A 416 19.65 4.90 -12.07
N MET A 417 18.38 5.26 -11.90
CA MET A 417 17.73 5.44 -10.60
C MET A 417 17.73 4.16 -9.75
N SER A 418 17.42 3.00 -10.36
CA SER A 418 17.36 1.73 -9.63
C SER A 418 18.73 1.24 -9.15
N LEU A 419 19.80 1.59 -9.88
CA LEU A 419 21.17 1.12 -9.65
C LEU A 419 22.12 2.20 -9.15
N TYR A 420 21.59 3.37 -8.74
CA TYR A 420 22.41 4.45 -8.18
C TYR A 420 23.17 3.98 -6.94
N ARG A 421 24.45 4.39 -6.84
CA ARG A 421 25.36 4.06 -5.72
C ARG A 421 26.38 5.16 -5.40
N GLY A 422 26.14 6.39 -5.86
CA GLY A 422 27.11 7.50 -5.72
C GLY A 422 27.19 8.10 -4.31
N ASP A 423 26.14 7.94 -3.50
CA ASP A 423 26.03 8.46 -2.14
C ASP A 423 25.37 7.38 -1.26
N ASP A 424 26.16 6.76 -0.38
CA ASP A 424 25.70 5.66 0.47
C ASP A 424 24.69 6.11 1.54
N ALA A 425 24.75 7.37 2.00
CA ALA A 425 23.85 7.90 3.03
C ALA A 425 22.46 8.13 2.44
N TRP A 426 22.39 8.84 1.31
CA TRP A 426 21.15 9.05 0.57
C TRP A 426 20.56 7.71 0.10
N LEU A 427 21.41 6.84 -0.45
CA LEU A 427 21.01 5.51 -0.93
C LEU A 427 20.41 4.66 0.19
N GLY A 428 21.03 4.67 1.38
CA GLY A 428 20.55 3.96 2.56
C GLY A 428 19.19 4.47 3.05
N TYR A 429 19.07 5.79 3.19
CA TYR A 429 17.87 6.45 3.72
C TYR A 429 16.65 6.34 2.80
N TRP A 430 16.86 6.28 1.48
CA TRP A 430 15.81 6.24 0.48
C TRP A 430 15.67 4.88 -0.21
N THR A 431 16.52 4.58 -1.19
CA THR A 431 16.30 3.44 -2.09
C THR A 431 16.43 2.11 -1.38
N LEU A 432 17.46 1.90 -0.55
CA LEU A 432 17.63 0.63 0.17
C LEU A 432 16.61 0.46 1.29
N PHE A 433 16.15 1.56 1.89
CA PHE A 433 15.00 1.57 2.78
C PHE A 433 13.75 1.03 2.08
N PHE A 434 13.33 1.63 0.96
CA PHE A 434 12.13 1.19 0.26
C PHE A 434 12.28 -0.22 -0.32
N PHE A 435 13.44 -0.54 -0.93
CA PHE A 435 13.67 -1.88 -1.47
C PHE A 435 13.67 -2.94 -0.36
N GLY A 436 14.30 -2.64 0.77
CA GLY A 436 14.27 -3.50 1.95
C GLY A 436 12.84 -3.69 2.47
N TRP A 437 12.05 -2.61 2.51
CA TRP A 437 10.64 -2.68 2.88
C TRP A 437 9.86 -3.64 1.94
N PHE A 438 9.89 -3.43 0.63
CA PHE A 438 9.17 -4.29 -0.31
C PHE A 438 9.65 -5.75 -0.27
N ILE A 439 10.95 -5.99 -0.06
CA ILE A 439 11.49 -7.33 0.20
C ILE A 439 10.88 -7.94 1.45
N GLY A 440 10.80 -7.19 2.55
CA GLY A 440 10.21 -7.65 3.80
C GLY A 440 8.74 -8.08 3.65
N PHE A 441 7.96 -7.34 2.85
CA PHE A 441 6.55 -7.67 2.57
C PHE A 441 6.37 -8.74 1.49
N GLY A 442 7.34 -8.91 0.59
CA GLY A 442 7.24 -9.76 -0.59
C GLY A 442 6.67 -11.16 -0.33
N PRO A 443 7.10 -11.91 0.71
CA PRO A 443 6.58 -13.24 1.00
C PRO A 443 5.08 -13.25 1.32
N LEU A 444 4.59 -12.27 2.08
CA LEU A 444 3.18 -12.21 2.46
C LEU A 444 2.30 -11.65 1.35
N MET A 445 2.83 -10.69 0.58
CA MET A 445 2.21 -10.27 -0.66
C MET A 445 2.00 -11.47 -1.60
N ALA A 446 3.03 -12.32 -1.75
CA ALA A 446 2.94 -13.53 -2.56
C ALA A 446 1.89 -14.53 -2.03
N ILE A 447 1.80 -14.73 -0.71
CA ILE A 447 0.77 -15.59 -0.08
C ILE A 447 -0.63 -15.07 -0.37
N PHE A 448 -0.86 -13.77 -0.15
CA PHE A 448 -2.16 -13.15 -0.36
C PHE A 448 -2.59 -13.28 -1.83
N ILE A 449 -1.71 -12.89 -2.76
CA ILE A 449 -1.99 -12.92 -4.19
C ILE A 449 -2.20 -14.37 -4.64
N ALA A 450 -1.37 -15.32 -4.22
CA ALA A 450 -1.54 -16.74 -4.54
C ALA A 450 -2.93 -17.26 -4.13
N ARG A 451 -3.42 -16.84 -2.95
CA ARG A 451 -4.72 -17.26 -2.42
C ARG A 451 -5.89 -16.75 -3.25
N VAL A 452 -5.84 -15.52 -3.75
CA VAL A 452 -6.95 -14.90 -4.53
C VAL A 452 -6.82 -15.10 -6.03
N SER A 453 -5.71 -15.67 -6.51
CA SER A 453 -5.39 -15.75 -7.96
C SER A 453 -5.64 -17.12 -8.60
N LYS A 454 -6.27 -18.07 -7.89
CA LYS A 454 -6.60 -19.39 -8.43
C LYS A 454 -7.39 -19.28 -9.75
N GLY A 455 -6.97 -20.03 -10.77
CA GLY A 455 -7.56 -20.07 -12.11
C GLY A 455 -7.04 -19.02 -13.09
N ARG A 456 -6.14 -18.12 -12.66
CA ARG A 456 -5.54 -17.09 -13.52
C ARG A 456 -4.29 -17.56 -14.21
N THR A 457 -4.02 -16.98 -15.37
CA THR A 457 -2.78 -17.18 -16.11
C THR A 457 -1.63 -16.38 -15.50
N ILE A 458 -0.39 -16.79 -15.79
CA ILE A 458 0.81 -16.06 -15.38
C ILE A 458 0.75 -14.59 -15.83
N ARG A 459 0.31 -14.33 -17.07
CA ARG A 459 0.18 -12.97 -17.59
C ARG A 459 -0.86 -12.15 -16.83
N GLU A 460 -2.01 -12.75 -16.54
CA GLU A 460 -3.08 -12.11 -15.75
C GLU A 460 -2.58 -11.72 -14.36
N ILE A 461 -1.86 -12.62 -13.67
CA ILE A 461 -1.27 -12.36 -12.36
C ILE A 461 -0.28 -11.20 -12.45
N TYR A 462 0.67 -11.26 -13.39
CA TYR A 462 1.67 -10.21 -13.58
C TYR A 462 1.03 -8.84 -13.87
N VAL A 463 0.10 -8.76 -14.82
CA VAL A 463 -0.52 -7.49 -15.19
C VAL A 463 -1.34 -6.91 -14.03
N GLY A 464 -2.18 -7.70 -13.37
CA GLY A 464 -3.07 -7.17 -12.34
C GLY A 464 -2.47 -7.06 -10.95
N ALA A 465 -1.36 -7.74 -10.66
CA ALA A 465 -0.71 -7.68 -9.36
C ALA A 465 0.68 -7.02 -9.36
N THR A 466 1.22 -6.68 -10.53
CA THR A 466 2.47 -5.90 -10.66
C THR A 466 2.24 -4.61 -11.44
N VAL A 467 1.83 -4.71 -12.71
CA VAL A 467 1.76 -3.54 -13.62
C VAL A 467 0.69 -2.54 -13.17
N LEU A 468 -0.55 -3.01 -12.99
CA LEU A 468 -1.67 -2.13 -12.66
C LEU A 468 -1.52 -1.47 -11.28
N PRO A 469 -1.11 -2.18 -10.21
CA PRO A 469 -0.77 -1.55 -8.93
C PRO A 469 0.33 -0.48 -9.02
N SER A 470 1.35 -0.71 -9.84
CA SER A 470 2.41 0.29 -10.05
C SER A 470 1.85 1.57 -10.65
N VAL A 471 1.07 1.47 -11.73
CA VAL A 471 0.46 2.64 -12.39
C VAL A 471 -0.50 3.38 -11.45
N VAL A 472 -1.34 2.65 -10.70
CA VAL A 472 -2.25 3.27 -9.72
C VAL A 472 -1.46 3.99 -8.62
N THR A 473 -0.35 3.41 -8.16
CA THR A 473 0.52 4.04 -7.17
C THR A 473 1.17 5.31 -7.74
N MET A 474 1.69 5.27 -8.97
CA MET A 474 2.23 6.46 -9.63
C MET A 474 1.20 7.59 -9.73
N VAL A 475 -0.04 7.27 -10.15
CA VAL A 475 -1.14 8.25 -10.19
C VAL A 475 -1.47 8.82 -8.81
N TRP A 476 -1.51 7.98 -7.77
CA TRP A 476 -1.76 8.40 -6.38
C TRP A 476 -0.69 9.41 -5.90
N PHE A 477 0.59 9.10 -6.14
CA PHE A 477 1.70 9.96 -5.75
C PHE A 477 1.72 11.29 -6.53
N THR A 478 1.40 11.27 -7.83
CA THR A 478 1.28 12.52 -8.60
C THR A 478 0.08 13.35 -8.15
N ALA A 479 -1.03 12.71 -7.81
CA ALA A 479 -2.22 13.44 -7.38
C ALA A 479 -2.01 14.16 -6.04
N LEU A 480 -1.45 13.48 -5.02
CA LEU A 480 -1.21 14.11 -3.71
C LEU A 480 0.09 14.93 -3.70
N GLY A 481 1.23 14.29 -3.93
CA GLY A 481 2.53 14.93 -3.89
C GLY A 481 2.71 15.95 -5.00
N GLY A 482 2.29 15.64 -6.23
CA GLY A 482 2.33 16.60 -7.35
C GLY A 482 1.45 17.83 -7.12
N THR A 483 0.31 17.70 -6.44
CA THR A 483 -0.47 18.87 -5.99
C THR A 483 0.31 19.69 -4.95
N GLY A 484 1.00 19.04 -4.02
CA GLY A 484 1.90 19.72 -3.09
C GLY A 484 3.02 20.49 -3.78
N LEU A 485 3.65 19.90 -4.81
CA LEU A 485 4.67 20.56 -5.61
C LEU A 485 4.12 21.74 -6.41
N TRP A 486 2.89 21.65 -6.90
CA TRP A 486 2.22 22.77 -7.55
C TRP A 486 2.01 23.96 -6.60
N LEU A 487 1.56 23.67 -5.37
CA LEU A 487 1.37 24.68 -4.33
C LEU A 487 2.69 25.34 -3.96
N GLU A 488 3.73 24.53 -3.72
CA GLU A 488 5.08 25.00 -3.41
C GLU A 488 5.67 25.88 -4.51
N GLN A 489 5.41 25.56 -5.79
CA GLN A 489 5.87 26.39 -6.91
C GLN A 489 5.15 27.74 -7.02
N ARG A 490 3.90 27.79 -6.54
CA ARG A 490 3.06 28.98 -6.62
C ARG A 490 3.27 29.91 -5.42
N ASP A 491 3.50 29.32 -4.25
CA ASP A 491 3.79 30.02 -3.00
C ASP A 491 4.96 29.30 -2.29
N PRO A 492 6.22 29.64 -2.66
CA PRO A 492 7.41 28.99 -2.09
C PRO A 492 7.46 29.08 -0.57
N GLY A 493 7.71 27.95 0.09
CA GLY A 493 7.72 27.83 1.55
C GLY A 493 6.40 27.33 2.14
N VAL A 494 5.29 27.34 1.39
CA VAL A 494 3.96 26.97 1.93
C VAL A 494 3.90 25.51 2.38
N ILE A 495 4.64 24.61 1.71
CA ILE A 495 4.75 23.20 2.10
C ILE A 495 6.14 22.91 2.68
N SER A 496 7.20 23.43 2.04
CA SER A 496 8.58 23.17 2.43
C SER A 496 8.96 23.78 3.79
N GLY A 497 8.33 24.88 4.21
CA GLY A 497 8.53 25.50 5.53
C GLY A 497 8.13 24.57 6.67
N PRO A 498 6.85 24.18 6.80
CA PRO A 498 6.40 23.20 7.79
C PRO A 498 7.15 21.87 7.71
N TYR A 499 7.49 21.41 6.51
CA TYR A 499 8.33 20.23 6.30
C TYR A 499 9.73 20.37 6.92
N THR A 500 10.37 21.53 6.78
CA THR A 500 11.71 21.77 7.34
C THR A 500 11.66 21.88 8.86
N GLU A 501 10.59 22.46 9.41
CA GLU A 501 10.41 22.66 10.85
C GLU A 501 9.97 21.39 11.59
N HIS A 502 9.10 20.59 10.99
CA HIS A 502 8.43 19.46 11.64
C HIS A 502 8.68 18.11 10.95
N GLY A 503 9.49 18.08 9.90
CA GLY A 503 9.89 16.89 9.17
C GLY A 503 8.82 16.34 8.23
N LEU A 504 9.04 15.10 7.78
CA LEU A 504 8.21 14.40 6.78
C LEU A 504 6.72 14.30 7.16
N ALA A 505 6.39 14.30 8.47
CA ALA A 505 5.02 14.17 8.96
C ALA A 505 4.14 15.39 8.63
N ALA A 506 4.74 16.56 8.41
CA ALA A 506 4.01 17.78 8.12
C ALA A 506 3.46 17.84 6.70
N ALA A 507 4.16 17.23 5.74
CA ALA A 507 3.91 17.40 4.30
C ALA A 507 2.44 17.19 3.90
N ALA A 508 1.81 16.11 4.36
CA ALA A 508 0.44 15.79 3.97
C ALA A 508 -0.57 16.84 4.47
N LEU A 509 -0.46 17.26 5.73
CA LEU A 509 -1.38 18.24 6.29
C LEU A 509 -1.15 19.63 5.69
N SER A 510 0.11 20.02 5.47
CA SER A 510 0.45 21.31 4.85
C SER A 510 -0.16 21.45 3.46
N ILE A 511 -0.14 20.37 2.65
CA ILE A 511 -0.82 20.35 1.34
C ILE A 511 -2.31 20.61 1.48
N VAL A 512 -2.95 19.99 2.46
CA VAL A 512 -4.39 20.17 2.70
C VAL A 512 -4.71 21.55 3.27
N GLN A 513 -3.86 22.10 4.13
CA GLN A 513 -4.03 23.43 4.73
C GLN A 513 -3.87 24.56 3.69
N ALA A 514 -3.04 24.35 2.68
CA ALA A 514 -2.84 25.28 1.57
C ALA A 514 -3.99 25.28 0.53
N LEU A 515 -5.00 24.42 0.69
CA LEU A 515 -6.15 24.33 -0.21
C LEU A 515 -7.42 24.97 0.40
N PRO A 516 -8.37 25.44 -0.44
CA PRO A 516 -9.70 25.80 0.02
C PRO A 516 -10.40 24.65 0.75
N PHE A 517 -11.26 24.97 1.72
CA PHE A 517 -11.97 23.98 2.55
C PHE A 517 -11.02 23.07 3.36
N SER A 518 -9.84 23.58 3.70
CA SER A 518 -8.79 22.85 4.43
C SER A 518 -9.30 22.12 5.67
N SER A 519 -10.19 22.72 6.46
CA SER A 519 -10.78 22.10 7.65
C SER A 519 -11.53 20.80 7.32
N VAL A 520 -12.37 20.81 6.27
CA VAL A 520 -13.13 19.63 5.82
C VAL A 520 -12.19 18.57 5.26
N LEU A 521 -11.24 18.97 4.42
CA LEU A 521 -10.26 18.07 3.82
C LEU A 521 -9.37 17.41 4.88
N ALA A 522 -8.98 18.16 5.91
CA ALA A 522 -8.17 17.64 7.01
C ALA A 522 -8.94 16.63 7.85
N VAL A 523 -10.24 16.86 8.12
CA VAL A 523 -11.11 15.85 8.76
C VAL A 523 -11.22 14.58 7.91
N ILE A 524 -11.38 14.71 6.59
CA ILE A 524 -11.41 13.54 5.69
C ILE A 524 -10.07 12.80 5.74
N MET A 525 -8.95 13.52 5.70
CA MET A 525 -7.61 12.95 5.79
C MET A 525 -7.38 12.20 7.11
N ILE A 526 -7.84 12.75 8.24
CA ILE A 526 -7.82 12.07 9.54
C ILE A 526 -8.58 10.76 9.44
N VAL A 527 -9.84 10.79 8.98
CA VAL A 527 -10.68 9.59 8.87
C VAL A 527 -10.02 8.53 7.99
N VAL A 528 -9.48 8.92 6.84
CA VAL A 528 -8.76 8.02 5.92
C VAL A 528 -7.54 7.40 6.60
N THR A 529 -6.73 8.23 7.26
CA THR A 529 -5.51 7.79 7.96
C THR A 529 -5.83 6.80 9.08
N LEU A 530 -6.84 7.10 9.90
CA LEU A 530 -7.27 6.25 11.00
C LEU A 530 -7.77 4.89 10.53
N ILE A 531 -8.57 4.86 9.45
CA ILE A 531 -9.07 3.60 8.92
C ILE A 531 -7.95 2.80 8.28
N PHE A 532 -7.04 3.43 7.52
CA PHE A 532 -5.89 2.75 6.94
C PHE A 532 -4.99 2.13 8.01
N PHE A 533 -4.74 2.86 9.11
CA PHE A 533 -4.01 2.36 10.26
C PHE A 533 -4.67 1.08 10.80
N ALA A 534 -5.97 1.15 11.13
CA ALA A 534 -6.70 0.04 11.72
C ALA A 534 -6.82 -1.17 10.78
N ALA A 535 -7.08 -0.92 9.49
CA ALA A 535 -7.20 -1.95 8.46
C ALA A 535 -5.86 -2.66 8.21
N THR A 536 -4.76 -1.91 8.16
CA THR A 536 -3.41 -2.48 8.00
C THR A 536 -3.05 -3.35 9.18
N LEU A 537 -3.29 -2.87 10.40
CA LEU A 537 -2.95 -3.60 11.61
C LEU A 537 -3.78 -4.89 11.75
N ASP A 538 -5.08 -4.85 11.39
CA ASP A 538 -5.90 -6.06 11.31
C ASP A 538 -5.38 -7.06 10.26
N ALA A 539 -5.21 -6.62 9.01
CA ALA A 539 -4.79 -7.47 7.91
C ALA A 539 -3.44 -8.13 8.15
N MET A 540 -2.46 -7.37 8.66
CA MET A 540 -1.11 -7.87 8.95
C MET A 540 -1.08 -8.79 10.17
N SER A 541 -1.86 -8.48 11.22
CA SER A 541 -1.98 -9.39 12.37
C SER A 541 -2.56 -10.75 11.95
N TYR A 542 -3.55 -10.76 11.05
CA TYR A 542 -4.08 -11.98 10.47
C TYR A 542 -3.04 -12.70 9.61
N ALA A 543 -2.36 -11.98 8.72
CA ALA A 543 -1.40 -12.58 7.79
C ALA A 543 -0.21 -13.24 8.51
N VAL A 544 0.35 -12.57 9.52
CA VAL A 544 1.41 -13.12 10.40
C VAL A 544 0.91 -14.32 11.20
N SER A 545 -0.31 -14.24 11.71
CA SER A 545 -0.89 -15.37 12.44
C SER A 545 -1.10 -16.57 11.53
N ALA A 546 -1.63 -16.35 10.32
CA ALA A 546 -1.92 -17.39 9.34
C ALA A 546 -0.64 -18.06 8.80
N SER A 547 0.43 -17.29 8.57
CA SER A 547 1.73 -17.85 8.16
C SER A 547 2.36 -18.73 9.26
N SER A 548 1.89 -18.59 10.49
CA SER A 548 2.34 -19.37 11.65
C SER A 548 1.45 -20.60 11.96
N MET A 549 0.42 -20.89 11.16
CA MET A 549 -0.50 -22.03 11.36
C MET A 549 -0.11 -23.25 10.52
N ARG A 550 -0.08 -24.45 11.12
CA ARG A 550 0.13 -25.75 10.42
C ARG A 550 -1.15 -26.20 9.75
N GLU A 551 -2.26 -26.04 10.46
CA GLU A 551 -3.61 -26.39 10.01
C GLU A 551 -4.59 -25.35 10.56
N GLY A 552 -5.58 -25.00 9.73
CA GLY A 552 -6.70 -24.14 10.09
C GLY A 552 -6.38 -22.65 10.22
N GLU A 553 -7.37 -21.90 10.68
CA GLU A 553 -7.32 -20.45 10.88
C GLU A 553 -6.77 -20.09 12.27
N PRO A 554 -6.03 -18.96 12.39
CA PRO A 554 -5.47 -18.53 13.66
C PRO A 554 -6.54 -18.10 14.66
N HIS A 555 -6.28 -18.37 15.94
CA HIS A 555 -7.14 -17.91 17.03
C HIS A 555 -7.07 -16.38 17.18
N ALA A 556 -8.19 -15.74 17.58
CA ALA A 556 -8.28 -14.29 17.75
C ALA A 556 -7.22 -13.75 18.73
N VAL A 557 -6.88 -14.53 19.77
CA VAL A 557 -5.83 -14.16 20.74
C VAL A 557 -4.43 -14.10 20.10
N VAL A 558 -4.12 -15.01 19.16
CA VAL A 558 -2.84 -14.98 18.44
C VAL A 558 -2.77 -13.73 17.56
N ARG A 559 -3.87 -13.40 16.88
CA ARG A 559 -3.97 -12.15 16.10
C ARG A 559 -3.81 -10.92 17.00
N ALA A 560 -4.48 -10.90 18.15
CA ALA A 560 -4.38 -9.81 19.11
C ALA A 560 -2.95 -9.64 19.66
N PHE A 561 -2.23 -10.73 19.92
CA PHE A 561 -0.82 -10.69 20.32
C PHE A 561 0.04 -9.95 19.29
N TRP A 562 -0.09 -10.29 17.99
CA TRP A 562 0.65 -9.60 16.93
C TRP A 562 0.22 -8.15 16.74
N CYS A 563 -1.09 -7.89 16.86
CA CYS A 563 -1.67 -6.55 16.80
C CYS A 563 -1.06 -5.63 17.87
N VAL A 564 -1.10 -6.05 19.14
CA VAL A 564 -0.52 -5.31 20.26
C VAL A 564 1.00 -5.22 20.14
N GLY A 565 1.66 -6.31 19.75
CA GLY A 565 3.11 -6.34 19.59
C GLY A 565 3.63 -5.34 18.55
N MET A 566 2.97 -5.22 17.39
CA MET A 566 3.31 -4.23 16.38
C MET A 566 3.10 -2.79 16.89
N GLY A 567 1.96 -2.51 17.53
CA GLY A 567 1.69 -1.18 18.08
C GLY A 567 2.68 -0.79 19.20
N ALA A 568 3.00 -1.72 20.09
CA ALA A 568 4.01 -1.53 21.13
C ALA A 568 5.40 -1.28 20.53
N THR A 569 5.77 -2.05 19.50
CA THR A 569 7.07 -1.86 18.81
C THR A 569 7.14 -0.48 18.14
N ALA A 570 6.05 -0.02 17.51
CA ALA A 570 5.99 1.32 16.93
C ALA A 570 6.18 2.42 17.98
N VAL A 571 5.47 2.32 19.11
CA VAL A 571 5.62 3.24 20.25
C VAL A 571 7.07 3.30 20.74
N VAL A 572 7.67 2.13 20.96
CA VAL A 572 9.02 2.09 21.53
C VAL A 572 10.06 2.56 20.51
N LEU A 573 9.91 2.26 19.22
CA LEU A 573 10.84 2.76 18.21
C LEU A 573 10.81 4.28 18.07
N LEU A 574 9.69 4.94 18.38
CA LEU A 574 9.66 6.39 18.48
C LEU A 574 10.50 6.94 19.65
N THR A 575 10.77 6.15 20.69
CA THR A 575 11.70 6.56 21.78
C THR A 575 13.16 6.36 21.45
N VAL A 576 13.47 5.54 20.45
CA VAL A 576 14.80 4.98 20.28
C VAL A 576 15.72 5.88 19.44
N GLY A 577 15.29 7.05 18.97
CA GLY A 577 16.20 8.00 18.30
C GLY A 577 15.64 9.41 18.20
N ASP A 578 16.51 10.37 17.86
CA ASP A 578 16.19 11.81 17.91
C ASP A 578 15.07 12.25 16.95
N ASN A 579 14.77 11.47 15.90
CA ASN A 579 13.79 11.82 14.86
C ASN A 579 12.71 10.75 14.56
N GLY A 580 12.62 9.65 15.31
CA GLY A 580 11.56 8.61 15.21
C GLY A 580 11.48 7.81 13.88
N VAL A 581 11.45 8.49 12.73
CA VAL A 581 11.39 7.95 11.37
C VAL A 581 12.59 7.05 11.09
N GLN A 582 13.82 7.50 11.38
CA GLN A 582 15.03 6.73 11.08
C GLN A 582 15.06 5.40 11.83
N ALA A 583 14.68 5.37 13.11
CA ALA A 583 14.64 4.13 13.88
C ALA A 583 13.61 3.14 13.31
N LEU A 584 12.45 3.64 12.87
CA LEU A 584 11.43 2.84 12.17
C LEU A 584 11.96 2.29 10.84
N GLN A 585 12.65 3.10 10.04
CA GLN A 585 13.26 2.68 8.78
C GLN A 585 14.35 1.62 9.00
N SER A 586 15.20 1.81 10.01
CA SER A 586 16.34 0.93 10.25
C SER A 586 15.92 -0.51 10.54
N VAL A 587 14.91 -0.72 11.39
CA VAL A 587 14.41 -2.07 11.71
C VAL A 587 13.80 -2.76 10.49
N ILE A 588 13.15 -2.01 9.59
CA ILE A 588 12.63 -2.56 8.33
C ILE A 588 13.78 -3.11 7.48
N VAL A 589 14.85 -2.34 7.31
CA VAL A 589 16.00 -2.73 6.49
C VAL A 589 16.75 -3.92 7.08
N VAL A 590 16.93 -3.97 8.40
CA VAL A 590 17.62 -5.10 9.06
C VAL A 590 16.89 -6.41 8.82
N THR A 591 15.56 -6.41 8.95
CA THR A 591 14.75 -7.62 8.78
C THR A 591 14.55 -8.02 7.31
N ALA A 592 14.84 -7.12 6.36
CA ALA A 592 14.82 -7.42 4.93
C ALA A 592 15.94 -8.38 4.49
N VAL A 593 17.06 -8.45 5.22
CA VAL A 593 18.21 -9.32 4.89
C VAL A 593 17.79 -10.77 4.71
N PRO A 594 17.24 -11.47 5.73
CA PRO A 594 16.85 -12.86 5.56
C PRO A 594 15.64 -13.04 4.63
N ALA A 595 14.71 -12.07 4.58
CA ALA A 595 13.57 -12.13 3.66
C ALA A 595 14.00 -12.10 2.19
N GLY A 596 15.01 -11.29 1.86
CA GLY A 596 15.61 -11.24 0.52
C GLY A 596 16.13 -12.60 0.09
N LEU A 597 16.87 -13.28 0.98
CA LEU A 597 17.40 -14.62 0.72
C LEU A 597 16.30 -15.65 0.45
N VAL A 598 15.14 -15.52 1.10
CA VAL A 598 13.96 -16.38 0.86
C VAL A 598 13.28 -16.08 -0.48
N LEU A 599 13.36 -14.84 -0.96
CA LEU A 599 12.81 -14.40 -2.26
C LEU A 599 13.74 -14.66 -3.45
N LEU A 600 14.99 -15.05 -3.20
CA LEU A 600 15.96 -15.34 -4.25
C LEU A 600 15.61 -16.58 -5.10
N PRO A 601 15.20 -17.74 -4.52
CA PRO A 601 14.91 -18.94 -5.32
C PRO A 601 13.79 -18.83 -6.36
N PRO A 602 12.71 -18.07 -6.12
CA PRO A 602 11.73 -17.78 -7.15
C PRO A 602 12.30 -17.23 -8.46
N LEU A 603 13.44 -16.53 -8.44
CA LEU A 603 14.05 -15.92 -9.61
C LEU A 603 14.35 -16.93 -10.73
N TRP A 604 14.90 -18.11 -10.39
CA TRP A 604 15.13 -19.21 -11.34
C TRP A 604 14.10 -20.34 -11.22
N GLY A 605 13.45 -20.47 -10.06
CA GLY A 605 12.44 -21.49 -9.81
C GLY A 605 11.18 -21.27 -10.63
N ALA A 606 10.63 -20.06 -10.64
CA ALA A 606 9.38 -19.77 -11.33
C ALA A 606 9.47 -19.99 -12.86
N PRO A 607 10.53 -19.57 -13.58
CA PRO A 607 10.67 -19.89 -15.01
C PRO A 607 10.71 -21.39 -15.30
N ARG A 608 11.40 -22.18 -14.46
CA ARG A 608 11.45 -23.65 -14.60
C ARG A 608 10.07 -24.27 -14.40
N LEU A 609 9.38 -23.91 -13.33
CA LEU A 609 8.03 -24.37 -13.02
C LEU A 609 7.02 -23.98 -14.10
N ALA A 610 7.10 -22.75 -14.62
CA ALA A 610 6.24 -22.29 -15.69
C ALA A 610 6.46 -23.07 -16.99
N ARG A 611 7.72 -23.43 -17.31
CA ARG A 611 8.03 -24.30 -18.45
C ARG A 611 7.44 -25.69 -18.28
N GLU A 612 7.60 -26.32 -17.11
CA GLU A 612 7.03 -27.63 -16.80
C GLU A 612 5.50 -27.61 -16.94
N MET A 613 4.84 -26.62 -16.33
CA MET A 613 3.40 -26.46 -16.43
C MET A 613 2.93 -26.17 -17.85
N ALA A 614 3.71 -25.47 -18.67
CA ALA A 614 3.37 -25.23 -20.07
C ALA A 614 3.38 -26.53 -20.90
N VAL A 615 4.27 -27.47 -20.58
CA VAL A 615 4.25 -28.81 -21.19
C VAL A 615 3.06 -29.61 -20.67
N GLU A 616 2.81 -29.61 -19.35
CA GLU A 616 1.64 -30.29 -18.74
C GLU A 616 0.31 -29.81 -19.33
N GLN A 617 0.22 -28.52 -19.69
CA GLN A 617 -0.98 -27.90 -20.25
C GLN A 617 -1.02 -27.92 -21.79
N GLY A 618 -0.07 -28.56 -22.46
CA GLY A 618 -0.02 -28.65 -23.93
C GLY A 618 0.20 -27.31 -24.65
N ILE A 619 0.71 -26.29 -23.95
CA ILE A 619 1.01 -24.96 -24.51
C ILE A 619 2.30 -25.01 -25.33
N VAL A 620 3.24 -25.87 -24.94
CA VAL A 620 4.52 -26.08 -25.61
C VAL A 620 4.77 -27.59 -25.70
N THR A 621 5.26 -28.05 -26.85
CA THR A 621 5.67 -29.45 -27.04
C THR A 621 6.95 -29.77 -26.25
N SER A 622 7.03 -30.96 -25.67
CA SER A 622 8.25 -31.46 -25.06
C SER A 622 9.31 -31.59 -26.15
N ILE A 623 10.43 -30.87 -26.03
CA ILE A 623 11.62 -31.18 -26.81
C ILE A 623 12.22 -32.43 -26.15
N GLU A 624 11.78 -33.61 -26.55
CA GLU A 624 12.57 -34.81 -26.29
C GLU A 624 13.91 -34.67 -27.04
N PRO A 625 15.06 -34.95 -26.40
CA PRO A 625 16.30 -35.05 -27.14
C PRO A 625 16.10 -36.16 -28.18
N ARG A 626 16.27 -35.81 -29.47
CA ARG A 626 16.23 -36.74 -30.60
C ARG A 626 17.07 -37.95 -30.21
N ARG A 627 16.45 -39.12 -30.03
CA ARG A 627 17.21 -40.37 -29.94
C ARG A 627 18.04 -40.41 -31.22
N VAL A 628 19.36 -40.37 -31.08
CA VAL A 628 20.24 -40.75 -32.16
C VAL A 628 19.91 -42.22 -32.40
N GLU A 629 19.21 -42.51 -33.49
CA GLU A 629 19.09 -43.89 -33.97
C GLU A 629 20.52 -44.37 -34.18
N GLU A 630 20.95 -45.34 -33.37
CA GLU A 630 22.20 -46.04 -33.64
C GLU A 630 22.06 -46.66 -35.03
N PRO A 631 23.04 -46.49 -35.92
CA PRO A 631 22.98 -47.09 -37.24
C PRO A 631 22.86 -48.61 -37.07
N GLU A 632 21.86 -49.19 -37.72
CA GLU A 632 21.67 -50.64 -37.82
C GLU A 632 23.01 -51.28 -38.18
N ARG A 633 23.55 -52.10 -37.26
CA ARG A 633 24.68 -52.96 -37.59
C ARG A 633 24.17 -53.98 -38.59
N GLU A 634 24.63 -53.87 -39.84
CA GLU A 634 24.48 -54.92 -40.83
C GLU A 634 24.99 -56.25 -40.25
N PRO A 635 24.27 -57.36 -40.45
CA PRO A 635 24.74 -58.67 -40.03
C PRO A 635 25.94 -59.06 -40.89
N VAL A 636 27.11 -59.22 -40.25
CA VAL A 636 28.27 -59.84 -40.88
C VAL A 636 27.95 -61.32 -41.12
N GLY A 637 27.95 -61.71 -42.39
CA GLY A 637 27.75 -63.09 -42.85
C GLY A 637 28.91 -64.03 -42.58
#